data_AF-A0A329RRX5-F1
#
_entry.id   AF-A0A329RRX5-F1
#
_cell.length_a   1.000
_cell.length_b   1.000
_cell.length_c   1.000
_cell.angle_alpha   90.00
_cell.angle_beta   90.00
_cell.angle_gamma   90.00
#
_symmetry.space_group_name_H-M   'P 1'
#
loop_
_entity.id
_entity.type
_entity.pdbx_description
1 polymer ?
#
loop_
_entity_poly.entity_id
_entity_poly.type
_entity_poly.pdbx_seq_one_letter_code
_entity_poly.pdbx_strand_id
1 'polypeptide(L)'
;MVTRRTSFIEPALTSENKMRRVEHALSFIDDTTLYFEPMHNIVYVDEKRLYADRINRRSYLVFDGEGLPPRVWKSKRFVSKTTFLAALARPRYDPYRKQRWNGKVGVWSFTEKCEPSGEARTEPRALFVLVISKRSTTTCTRTIF
;
A
#
# COMPACT_ATOMS: atom_id res chain seq x y z
N MET A 1 -14.05 -35.51 0.12
CA MET A 1 -14.01 -34.24 0.88
C MET A 1 -13.00 -33.32 0.20
N VAL A 2 -13.44 -32.32 -0.57
CA VAL A 2 -12.54 -31.42 -1.32
C VAL A 2 -12.11 -30.28 -0.40
N THR A 3 -10.82 -30.20 -0.10
CA THR A 3 -10.23 -29.11 0.70
C THR A 3 -9.59 -28.07 -0.20
N ARG A 4 -9.97 -26.80 -0.01
CA ARG A 4 -9.35 -25.68 -0.73
C ARG A 4 -7.93 -25.48 -0.21
N ARG A 5 -6.93 -25.67 -1.07
CA ARG A 5 -5.53 -25.32 -0.80
C ARG A 5 -5.10 -24.14 -1.67
N THR A 6 -4.39 -23.19 -1.07
CA THR A 6 -3.78 -22.06 -1.78
C THR A 6 -2.29 -22.03 -1.46
N SER A 7 -1.44 -22.11 -2.47
CA SER A 7 0.00 -21.89 -2.34
C SER A 7 0.28 -20.39 -2.46
N PHE A 8 1.06 -19.83 -1.54
CA PHE A 8 1.57 -18.47 -1.65
C PHE A 8 2.88 -18.47 -2.45
N ILE A 9 3.12 -17.39 -3.19
CA ILE A 9 4.41 -17.18 -3.84
C ILE A 9 5.36 -16.69 -2.74
N GLU A 10 6.37 -17.48 -2.43
CA GLU A 10 7.45 -17.05 -1.58
C GLU A 10 8.51 -16.32 -2.41
N PRO A 11 8.95 -15.12 -2.02
CA PRO A 11 10.03 -14.44 -2.70
C PRO A 11 11.33 -15.23 -2.51
N ALA A 12 11.99 -15.56 -3.61
CA ALA A 12 13.31 -16.17 -3.59
C ALA A 12 14.36 -15.13 -3.14
N LEU A 13 14.69 -15.14 -1.84
CA LEU A 13 15.71 -14.25 -1.26
C LEU A 13 17.09 -14.90 -1.32
N THR A 14 18.08 -14.18 -1.85
CA THR A 14 19.50 -14.55 -1.76
C THR A 14 19.97 -14.50 -0.30
N SER A 15 21.06 -15.19 0.03
CA SER A 15 21.70 -15.14 1.36
C SER A 15 22.03 -13.71 1.77
N GLU A 16 22.56 -12.91 0.84
CA GLU A 16 22.85 -11.49 1.04
C GLU A 16 21.58 -10.67 1.35
N ASN A 17 20.47 -10.89 0.64
CA ASN A 17 19.21 -10.20 0.93
C ASN A 17 18.66 -10.55 2.32
N LYS A 18 18.92 -11.77 2.81
CA LYS A 18 18.57 -12.17 4.17
C LYS A 18 19.44 -11.45 5.21
N MET A 19 20.75 -11.40 5.00
CA MET A 19 21.69 -10.68 5.85
C MET A 19 21.31 -9.19 5.99
N ARG A 20 21.10 -8.50 4.86
CA ARG A 20 20.71 -7.08 4.88
C ARG A 20 19.40 -6.82 5.63
N ARG A 21 18.46 -7.77 5.58
CA ARG A 21 17.20 -7.66 6.34
C ARG A 21 17.43 -7.81 7.85
N VAL A 22 18.34 -8.69 8.25
CA VAL A 22 18.72 -8.85 9.67
C VAL A 22 19.44 -7.60 10.15
N GLU A 23 20.43 -7.10 9.40
CA GLU A 23 21.14 -5.86 9.72
C GLU A 23 20.19 -4.67 9.88
N HIS A 24 19.25 -4.51 8.95
CA HIS A 24 18.21 -3.49 9.05
C HIS A 24 17.29 -3.68 10.27
N ALA A 25 17.00 -4.91 10.69
CA ALA A 25 16.20 -5.13 11.90
C ALA A 25 17.00 -4.78 13.17
N LEU A 26 18.29 -5.11 13.18
CA LEU A 26 19.20 -4.82 14.28
C LEU A 26 19.45 -3.31 14.44
N SER A 27 19.43 -2.54 13.36
CA SER A 27 19.60 -1.08 13.45
C SER A 27 18.48 -0.34 14.20
N PHE A 28 17.36 -1.01 14.51
CA PHE A 28 16.30 -0.44 15.36
C PHE A 28 16.41 -0.86 16.83
N ILE A 29 17.41 -1.66 17.19
CA ILE A 29 17.66 -2.09 18.56
C ILE A 29 18.77 -1.20 19.12
N ASP A 30 18.54 -0.66 20.31
CA ASP A 30 19.57 0.06 21.06
C ASP A 30 20.54 -0.96 21.68
N ASP A 31 21.83 -0.87 21.33
CA ASP A 31 22.87 -1.79 21.80
C ASP A 31 23.03 -1.80 23.32
N THR A 32 22.66 -0.70 24.00
CA THR A 32 22.83 -0.59 25.45
C THR A 32 21.66 -1.21 26.22
N THR A 33 20.43 -0.91 25.80
CA THR A 33 19.23 -1.35 26.50
C THR A 33 18.63 -2.64 25.92
N LEU A 34 19.08 -3.04 24.72
CA LEU A 34 18.55 -4.16 23.92
C LEU A 34 17.05 -4.07 23.64
N TYR A 35 16.46 -2.88 23.78
CA TYR A 35 15.08 -2.60 23.42
C TYR A 35 14.98 -2.01 22.01
N PHE A 36 13.86 -2.29 21.36
CA PHE A 36 13.53 -1.63 20.11
C PHE A 36 13.25 -0.14 20.35
N GLU A 37 13.83 0.70 19.51
CA GLU A 37 13.50 2.10 19.49
C GLU A 37 11.98 2.29 19.25
N PRO A 38 11.35 3.27 19.91
CA PRO A 38 9.92 3.46 19.79
C PRO A 38 9.46 3.89 18.38
N MET A 39 10.36 4.27 17.48
CA MET A 39 10.06 4.63 16.07
C MET A 39 8.96 5.70 15.92
N HIS A 40 8.79 6.57 16.92
CA HIS A 40 7.76 7.62 16.90
C HIS A 40 8.02 8.72 15.84
N ASN A 41 9.24 8.79 15.32
CA ASN A 41 9.67 9.75 14.30
C ASN A 41 9.66 9.16 12.88
N ILE A 42 9.13 7.94 12.69
CA ILE A 42 9.10 7.24 11.41
C ILE A 42 7.68 7.24 10.84
N VAL A 43 7.55 7.56 9.56
CA VAL A 43 6.33 7.39 8.77
C VAL A 43 6.61 6.40 7.66
N TYR A 44 5.88 5.29 7.68
CA TYR A 44 5.89 4.26 6.65
C TYR A 44 5.02 4.71 5.49
N VAL A 45 5.59 4.70 4.29
CA VAL A 45 4.89 5.03 3.05
C VAL A 45 4.91 3.81 2.14
N ASP A 46 3.75 3.41 1.64
CA ASP A 46 3.63 2.26 0.74
C ASP A 46 2.69 2.58 -0.44
N GLU A 47 3.04 2.03 -1.60
CA GLU A 47 2.21 2.08 -2.80
C GLU A 47 1.46 0.76 -2.97
N LYS A 48 0.13 0.81 -2.83
CA LYS A 48 -0.72 -0.35 -3.02
C LYS A 48 -1.58 -0.22 -4.26
N ARG A 49 -1.46 -1.18 -5.16
CA ARG A 49 -2.32 -1.30 -6.36
C ARG A 49 -3.54 -2.15 -6.04
N LEU A 50 -4.73 -1.56 -6.13
CA LEU A 50 -6.01 -2.26 -6.02
C LEU A 50 -6.59 -2.48 -7.42
N TYR A 51 -7.00 -3.72 -7.69
CA TYR A 51 -7.77 -4.04 -8.89
C TYR A 51 -9.22 -3.66 -8.62
N ALA A 52 -9.86 -2.93 -9.55
CA ALA A 52 -11.27 -2.58 -9.45
C ALA A 52 -12.15 -3.82 -9.31
N ASP A 53 -11.72 -4.89 -9.99
CA ASP A 53 -12.40 -6.16 -9.96
C ASP A 53 -11.56 -7.20 -9.21
N ARG A 54 -12.05 -7.64 -8.05
CA ARG A 54 -11.40 -8.69 -7.26
C ARG A 54 -11.66 -10.02 -7.96
N ILE A 55 -10.70 -10.45 -8.77
CA ILE A 55 -10.67 -11.72 -9.54
C ILE A 55 -11.17 -12.95 -8.73
N ASN A 56 -11.17 -12.89 -7.40
CA ASN A 56 -11.51 -14.00 -6.52
C ASN A 56 -12.53 -13.72 -5.39
N ARG A 57 -13.30 -12.63 -5.41
CA ARG A 57 -14.43 -12.44 -4.45
C ARG A 57 -15.77 -12.65 -5.15
N ARG A 58 -16.23 -13.91 -5.07
CA ARG A 58 -17.56 -14.37 -5.46
C ARG A 58 -18.54 -14.17 -4.31
N SER A 59 -19.63 -13.47 -4.58
CA SER A 59 -20.95 -13.74 -3.97
C SER A 59 -21.98 -12.90 -4.70
N TYR A 60 -22.44 -13.38 -5.85
CA TYR A 60 -23.72 -12.93 -6.37
C TYR A 60 -24.78 -13.68 -5.58
N LEU A 61 -25.70 -12.95 -4.94
CA LEU A 61 -26.96 -13.54 -4.49
C LEU A 61 -27.81 -13.63 -5.75
N VAL A 62 -27.98 -14.84 -6.28
CA VAL A 62 -28.77 -15.10 -7.48
C VAL A 62 -29.97 -15.92 -7.05
N PHE A 63 -31.17 -15.50 -7.47
CA PHE A 63 -32.40 -16.25 -7.22
C PHE A 63 -32.43 -17.51 -8.09
N ASP A 64 -33.15 -18.53 -7.63
CA ASP A 64 -33.31 -19.77 -8.39
C ASP A 64 -33.93 -19.47 -9.77
N GLY A 65 -33.17 -19.75 -10.83
CA GLY A 65 -33.59 -19.53 -12.23
C GLY A 65 -32.86 -18.41 -12.98
N GLU A 66 -32.07 -17.58 -12.30
CA GLU A 66 -31.31 -16.52 -12.96
C GLU A 66 -29.88 -16.97 -13.35
N GLY A 67 -29.44 -16.59 -14.55
CA GLY A 67 -28.08 -16.80 -15.00
C GLY A 67 -27.11 -15.81 -14.35
N LEU A 68 -25.91 -16.28 -13.98
CA LEU A 68 -24.86 -15.39 -13.48
C LEU A 68 -24.55 -14.27 -14.49
N PRO A 69 -24.33 -13.02 -14.06
CA PRO A 69 -23.98 -11.94 -14.97
C PRO A 69 -22.67 -12.28 -15.70
N PRO A 70 -22.61 -12.12 -17.04
CA PRO A 70 -21.41 -12.42 -17.80
C PRO A 70 -20.29 -11.43 -17.46
N ARG A 71 -19.15 -11.95 -17.00
CA ARG A 71 -17.95 -11.15 -16.69
C ARG A 71 -16.91 -11.37 -17.79
N VAL A 72 -16.96 -10.54 -18.82
CA VAL A 72 -16.09 -10.68 -20.01
C VAL A 72 -15.00 -9.61 -19.99
N TRP A 73 -13.74 -10.06 -19.86
CA TRP A 73 -12.55 -9.22 -20.05
C TRP A 73 -11.64 -9.91 -21.06
N LYS A 74 -11.01 -9.16 -21.97
CA LYS A 74 -10.07 -9.73 -22.96
C LYS A 74 -8.81 -10.33 -22.30
N SER A 75 -8.33 -9.74 -21.20
CA SER A 75 -7.26 -10.29 -20.36
C SER A 75 -7.19 -9.60 -19.00
N LYS A 76 -6.46 -10.19 -18.03
CA LYS A 76 -6.21 -9.58 -16.70
C LYS A 76 -5.50 -8.21 -16.78
N ARG A 77 -4.81 -7.90 -17.88
CA ARG A 77 -4.13 -6.61 -18.08
C ARG A 77 -5.12 -5.46 -18.27
N PHE A 78 -6.31 -5.73 -18.79
CA PHE A 78 -7.35 -4.72 -19.07
C PHE A 78 -8.25 -4.42 -17.88
N VAL A 79 -8.12 -5.15 -16.77
CA VAL A 79 -8.84 -4.83 -15.53
C VAL A 79 -8.26 -3.53 -14.98
N SER A 80 -9.12 -2.53 -14.77
CA SER A 80 -8.70 -1.23 -14.23
C SER A 80 -8.03 -1.41 -12.86
N LYS A 81 -6.89 -0.73 -12.70
CA LYS A 81 -6.09 -0.74 -11.48
C LYS A 81 -6.03 0.68 -10.97
N THR A 82 -6.23 0.85 -9.67
CA THR A 82 -6.04 2.13 -9.00
C THR A 82 -4.89 1.99 -8.02
N THR A 83 -3.88 2.84 -8.17
CA THR A 83 -2.74 2.89 -7.25
C THR A 83 -3.05 3.86 -6.12
N PHE A 84 -2.85 3.42 -4.89
CA PHE A 84 -2.99 4.25 -3.69
C PHE A 84 -1.65 4.38 -3.01
N LEU A 85 -1.29 5.62 -2.63
CA LEU A 85 -0.22 5.88 -1.68
C LEU A 85 -0.83 5.92 -0.29
N ALA A 86 -0.30 5.15 0.66
CA ALA A 86 -0.71 5.20 2.05
C ALA A 86 0.48 5.56 2.92
N ALA A 87 0.28 6.54 3.82
CA ALA A 87 1.24 6.91 4.84
C ALA A 87 0.69 6.56 6.23
N LEU A 88 1.47 5.79 6.98
CA LEU A 88 1.14 5.30 8.32
C LEU A 88 2.32 5.55 9.26
N ALA A 89 2.04 6.00 10.47
CA ALA A 89 2.99 6.07 11.56
C ALA A 89 2.57 5.11 12.68
N ARG A 90 3.45 4.91 13.67
CA ARG A 90 3.13 4.08 14.83
C ARG A 90 1.97 4.71 15.63
N PRO A 91 0.89 3.95 15.93
CA PRO A 91 -0.15 4.42 16.84
C PRO A 91 0.43 4.76 18.21
N ARG A 92 0.10 5.94 18.74
CA ARG A 92 0.60 6.41 20.04
C ARG A 92 -0.46 7.20 20.79
N TYR A 93 -0.34 7.23 22.12
CA TYR A 93 -1.18 8.09 22.94
C TYR A 93 -0.67 9.53 22.84
N ASP A 94 -1.60 10.47 22.64
CA ASP A 94 -1.32 11.91 22.69
C ASP A 94 -1.74 12.45 24.08
N PRO A 95 -0.78 12.81 24.96
CA PRO A 95 -1.09 13.32 26.28
C PRO A 95 -1.85 14.65 26.25
N TYR A 96 -1.63 15.49 25.24
CA TYR A 96 -2.27 16.81 25.15
C TYR A 96 -3.74 16.68 24.79
N ARG A 97 -4.06 15.80 23.83
CA ARG A 97 -5.43 15.52 23.40
C ARG A 97 -6.13 14.47 24.25
N LYS A 98 -5.40 13.84 25.19
CA LYS A 98 -5.84 12.69 25.99
C LYS A 98 -6.47 11.56 25.15
N GLN A 99 -6.01 11.41 23.91
CA GLN A 99 -6.60 10.50 22.93
C GLN A 99 -5.52 9.61 22.31
N ARG A 100 -5.89 8.38 21.94
CA ARG A 100 -5.02 7.48 21.21
C ARG A 100 -5.05 7.81 19.72
N TRP A 101 -3.94 8.26 19.17
CA TRP A 101 -3.80 8.45 17.74
C TRP A 101 -3.60 7.10 17.06
N ASN A 102 -4.38 6.85 16.01
CA ASN A 102 -4.42 5.58 15.28
C ASN A 102 -3.27 5.40 14.27
N GLY A 103 -2.34 6.36 14.19
CA GLY A 103 -1.19 6.30 13.28
C GLY A 103 -1.53 6.53 11.80
N LYS A 104 -2.78 6.85 11.47
CA LYS A 104 -3.15 7.12 10.07
C LYS A 104 -2.78 8.55 9.72
N VAL A 105 -1.89 8.72 8.73
CA VAL A 105 -1.50 10.03 8.21
C VAL A 105 -2.38 10.38 7.00
N GLY A 106 -2.50 9.46 6.04
CA GLY A 106 -3.35 9.68 4.87
C GLY A 106 -3.30 8.53 3.86
N VAL A 107 -4.28 8.53 2.96
CA VAL A 107 -4.33 7.66 1.78
C VAL A 107 -4.71 8.53 0.58
N TRP A 108 -3.93 8.46 -0.49
CA TRP A 108 -4.12 9.26 -1.70
C TRP A 108 -4.26 8.33 -2.91
N SER A 109 -5.27 8.54 -3.75
CA SER A 109 -5.38 7.82 -5.02
C SER A 109 -4.58 8.54 -6.09
N PHE A 110 -3.72 7.80 -6.80
CA PHE A 110 -3.20 8.26 -8.08
C PHE A 110 -4.29 8.00 -9.12
N THR A 111 -5.10 9.02 -9.39
CA THR A 111 -6.08 8.98 -10.47
C THR A 111 -5.61 9.94 -11.54
N GLU A 112 -4.80 9.45 -12.48
CA GLU A 112 -4.55 10.21 -13.70
C GLU A 112 -5.83 10.13 -14.55
N LYS A 113 -6.48 11.27 -14.79
CA LYS A 113 -7.54 11.37 -15.81
C LYS A 113 -6.88 11.19 -17.17
N CYS A 114 -6.79 9.93 -17.57
CA CYS A 114 -6.40 9.55 -18.90
C CYS A 114 -7.50 9.93 -19.88
N GLU A 115 -7.38 11.06 -20.57
CA GLU A 115 -8.10 11.22 -21.84
C GLU A 115 -7.67 10.10 -22.80
N PRO A 116 -8.57 9.59 -23.64
CA PRO A 116 -8.26 8.48 -24.54
C PRO A 116 -7.45 9.01 -25.73
N SER A 117 -6.19 9.39 -25.52
CA SER A 117 -5.24 9.58 -26.61
C SER A 117 -4.47 8.28 -26.82
N GLY A 118 -4.58 7.76 -28.04
CA GLY A 118 -3.99 6.50 -28.46
C GLY A 118 -2.50 6.63 -28.71
N GLU A 119 -1.70 6.49 -27.66
CA GLU A 119 -0.28 6.14 -27.80
C GLU A 119 0.23 5.49 -26.52
N ALA A 120 1.20 4.57 -26.68
CA ALA A 120 1.61 3.62 -25.66
C ALA A 120 2.11 4.31 -24.37
N ARG A 121 1.35 4.16 -23.28
CA ARG A 121 1.67 4.74 -21.97
C ARG A 121 2.87 4.06 -21.34
N THR A 122 3.94 4.82 -21.20
CA THR A 122 4.99 4.54 -20.21
C THR A 122 4.60 5.29 -18.93
N GLU A 123 4.39 4.57 -17.83
CA GLU A 123 4.07 5.17 -16.52
C GLU A 123 5.25 6.05 -16.07
N PRO A 124 5.10 7.38 -15.90
CA PRO A 124 6.16 8.18 -15.34
C PRO A 124 6.36 7.78 -13.87
N ARG A 125 7.58 7.38 -13.52
CA ARG A 125 7.98 7.17 -12.12
C ARG A 125 8.01 8.53 -11.43
N ALA A 126 6.89 8.93 -10.84
CA ALA A 126 6.84 10.15 -10.05
C ALA A 126 7.63 9.96 -8.75
N LEU A 127 8.73 10.70 -8.59
CA LEU A 127 9.50 10.78 -7.36
C LEU A 127 8.88 11.86 -6.47
N PHE A 128 8.18 11.45 -5.40
CA PHE A 128 7.62 12.39 -4.43
C PHE A 128 8.52 12.49 -3.19
N VAL A 129 8.99 13.71 -2.90
CA VAL A 129 9.66 14.02 -1.63
C VAL A 129 8.59 14.46 -0.62
N LEU A 130 8.31 13.62 0.37
CA LEU A 130 7.42 13.98 1.48
C LEU A 130 8.19 14.84 2.51
N VAL A 131 8.02 16.15 2.47
CA VAL A 131 8.54 17.05 3.52
C VAL A 131 7.53 17.09 4.67
N ILE A 132 7.80 16.37 5.75
CA ILE A 132 7.01 16.45 6.98
C ILE A 132 7.51 17.65 7.80
N SER A 133 6.84 18.80 7.68
CA SER A 133 7.07 19.97 8.52
C SER A 133 6.57 19.73 9.95
N LYS A 134 7.36 20.09 10.97
CA LYS A 134 7.00 20.00 12.39
C LYS A 134 5.91 21.00 12.84
N ARG A 135 5.38 21.84 11.94
CA ARG A 135 4.26 22.74 12.24
C ARG A 135 3.00 22.16 11.61
N SER A 136 1.90 22.23 12.37
CA SER A 136 0.61 21.55 12.21
C SER A 136 -0.21 21.85 10.95
N THR A 137 0.44 22.12 9.82
CA THR A 137 -0.17 22.30 8.51
C THR A 137 0.74 21.65 7.47
N THR A 138 0.41 20.41 7.10
CA THR A 138 1.07 19.70 6.01
C THR A 138 0.59 20.26 4.67
N THR A 139 1.31 21.26 4.13
CA THR A 139 1.13 21.70 2.75
C THR A 139 1.90 20.75 1.85
N CYS A 140 1.19 19.95 1.06
CA CYS A 140 1.77 19.11 0.01
C CYS A 140 2.04 20.00 -1.22
N THR A 141 3.25 20.51 -1.38
CA THR A 141 3.66 21.19 -2.61
C THR A 141 4.10 20.16 -3.65
N ARG A 142 3.37 20.13 -4.76
CA ARG A 142 3.68 19.36 -5.96
C ARG A 142 4.79 20.09 -6.72
N THR A 143 6.02 19.57 -6.67
CA THR A 143 7.08 19.99 -7.60
C THR A 143 7.16 18.94 -8.70
N ILE A 144 6.83 19.36 -9.92
CA ILE A 144 7.09 18.58 -11.14
C ILE A 144 8.45 19.08 -11.66
N PHE A 145 9.40 18.17 -11.87
CA PHE A 145 10.56 18.42 -12.74
C PHE A 145 10.25 17.88 -14.13
#